data_AF-A0A7W1E9K9-F1
#
_entry.id   AF-A0A7W1E9K9-F1
#
_cell.length_a   1.000
_cell.length_b   1.000
_cell.length_c   1.000
_cell.angle_alpha   90.00
_cell.angle_beta   90.00
_cell.angle_gamma   90.00
#
_symmetry.space_group_name_H-M   'P 1'
#
loop_
_entity.id
_entity.type
_entity.pdbx_description
1 polymer ?
#
loop_
_entity_poly.entity_id
_entity_poly.type
_entity_poly.pdbx_seq_one_letter_code
_entity_poly.pdbx_strand_id
1 'polypeptide(L)'
;MSPTASRLSTALTEGDAPSLAYLTDAMLETVVPKGESGKLRARLAAPGSAVGADTLPAGASATFSSGNSSDTSRVLRAPQKIGVWKLAINMGNAVRSVSDFSIITQKPASENRAGKIGLYFIGNWPRRGKTPKADYTPPSGFIEVTPENQNTQLSDHFRMRDFLPHDQANVWPKYLVISLKLIDKLELVLDDLQKHGIDPRGVRVMSGFRTPQYNAGGGETSGRAGLSRHMYGDASDIFIDNDGNGGMDDLNKDGRVDIGDARFILAAVNRVEAAHPSLIGGCGVYVATSAHGPFTHIDTRGYPARW
;
A
#
# COMPACT_ATOMS: atom_id res chain seq x y z
N MET A 1 18.78 38.55 -3.01
CA MET A 1 19.41 37.35 -2.41
C MET A 1 18.67 37.04 -1.11
N SER A 2 17.94 35.93 -1.06
CA SER A 2 17.09 35.58 0.09
C SER A 2 17.92 35.18 1.31
N PRO A 3 17.44 35.45 2.55
CA PRO A 3 18.17 35.14 3.80
C PRO A 3 18.53 33.66 3.98
N THR A 4 17.84 32.77 3.26
CA THR A 4 18.05 31.32 3.24
C THR A 4 19.36 30.90 2.62
N ALA A 5 19.84 31.61 1.59
CA ALA A 5 21.08 31.24 0.89
C ALA A 5 22.32 31.52 1.76
N SER A 6 22.28 32.56 2.59
CA SER A 6 23.41 32.95 3.46
C SER A 6 23.55 32.08 4.71
N ARG A 7 22.54 31.27 5.07
CA ARG A 7 22.63 30.30 6.18
C ARG A 7 23.22 28.95 5.76
N LEU A 8 23.24 28.65 4.45
CA LEU A 8 23.82 27.43 3.90
C LEU A 8 25.35 27.53 3.74
N SER A 9 25.88 28.73 3.50
CA SER A 9 27.33 28.94 3.29
C SER A 9 28.16 28.97 4.57
N THR A 10 27.57 29.35 5.72
CA THR A 10 28.28 29.47 7.00
C THR A 10 28.27 28.16 7.81
N ALA A 11 27.46 27.19 7.42
CA ALA A 11 27.34 25.88 8.10
C ALA A 11 28.34 24.82 7.58
N LEU A 12 29.26 25.20 6.68
CA LEU A 12 30.26 24.31 6.08
C LEU A 12 31.67 24.49 6.69
N THR A 13 31.84 25.35 7.70
CA THR A 13 33.15 25.70 8.26
C THR A 13 33.39 25.27 9.71
N GLU A 14 32.44 24.59 10.37
CA GLU A 14 32.68 23.99 11.69
C GLU A 14 33.06 22.51 11.57
N GLY A 15 34.24 22.18 12.10
CA GLY A 15 34.89 20.88 12.02
C GLY A 15 34.43 19.86 13.05
N ASP A 16 33.16 19.87 13.45
CA ASP A 16 32.57 18.82 14.27
C ASP A 16 31.35 18.22 13.58
N ALA A 17 31.27 16.88 13.60
CA ALA A 17 30.37 16.07 12.80
C ALA A 17 28.92 16.60 12.80
N PRO A 18 28.22 16.63 11.66
CA PRO A 18 26.84 17.08 11.60
C PRO A 18 26.00 16.27 12.60
N SER A 19 25.46 16.95 13.61
CA SER A 19 24.64 16.28 14.61
C SER A 19 23.29 15.91 13.99
N LEU A 20 22.81 14.70 14.30
CA LEU A 20 21.51 14.18 13.86
C LEU A 20 20.31 15.03 14.32
N ALA A 21 20.54 16.03 15.18
CA ALA A 21 19.57 17.06 15.56
C ALA A 21 19.03 17.85 14.35
N TYR A 22 19.75 17.87 13.22
CA TYR A 22 19.33 18.53 11.99
C TYR A 22 18.65 17.61 10.97
N LEU A 23 18.58 16.30 11.23
CA LEU A 23 17.78 15.37 10.42
C LEU A 23 16.30 15.57 10.79
N THR A 24 15.73 16.64 10.25
CA THR A 24 14.32 17.00 10.41
C THR A 24 13.40 15.90 9.87
N ASP A 25 12.14 15.89 10.28
CA ASP A 25 11.12 15.00 9.70
C ASP A 25 11.01 15.19 8.18
N ALA A 26 11.16 16.42 7.70
CA ALA A 26 11.22 16.72 6.28
C ALA A 26 12.40 16.01 5.58
N MET A 27 13.58 15.93 6.21
CA MET A 27 14.69 15.17 5.66
C MET A 27 14.43 13.66 5.68
N LEU A 28 13.81 13.12 6.74
CA LEU A 28 13.42 11.70 6.74
C LEU A 28 12.38 11.38 5.65
N GLU A 29 11.44 12.28 5.39
CA GLU A 29 10.46 12.15 4.31
C GLU A 29 11.11 12.20 2.92
N THR A 30 12.17 12.99 2.73
CA THR A 30 12.96 12.93 1.48
C THR A 30 13.70 11.60 1.31
N VAL A 31 14.06 10.94 2.42
CA VAL A 31 14.73 9.63 2.40
C VAL A 31 13.72 8.53 2.09
N VAL A 32 12.53 8.56 2.71
CA VAL A 32 11.46 7.60 2.42
C VAL A 32 10.10 8.31 2.29
N PRO A 33 9.62 8.56 1.05
CA PRO A 33 8.36 9.25 0.82
C PRO A 33 7.16 8.49 1.38
N LYS A 34 6.22 9.22 2.00
CA LYS A 34 4.99 8.69 2.58
C LYS A 34 3.75 8.78 1.67
N GLY A 35 3.97 8.90 0.36
CA GLY A 35 2.90 9.07 -0.63
C GLY A 35 2.31 10.48 -0.66
N GLU A 36 1.35 10.71 -1.55
CA GLU A 36 0.61 11.96 -1.70
C GLU A 36 -0.32 12.23 -0.50
N SER A 37 -0.79 11.19 0.20
CA SER A 37 -1.53 11.31 1.46
C SER A 37 -0.66 11.72 2.65
N GLY A 38 0.66 11.47 2.59
CA GLY A 38 1.57 11.58 3.73
C GLY A 38 1.39 10.48 4.79
N LYS A 39 0.53 9.47 4.54
CA LYS A 39 0.12 8.46 5.51
C LYS A 39 0.66 7.06 5.24
N LEU A 40 1.44 6.86 4.18
CA LEU A 40 2.06 5.54 3.96
C LEU A 40 3.06 5.22 5.08
N ARG A 41 2.96 3.99 5.59
CA ARG A 41 3.78 3.43 6.67
C ARG A 41 4.69 2.30 6.18
N ALA A 42 4.73 2.08 4.88
CA ALA A 42 5.57 1.04 4.30
C ALA A 42 6.09 1.39 2.90
N ARG A 43 7.21 0.76 2.52
CA ARG A 43 7.72 0.72 1.15
C ARG A 43 8.00 -0.71 0.73
N LEU A 44 7.62 -1.05 -0.50
CA LEU A 44 7.88 -2.35 -1.10
C LEU A 44 9.14 -2.28 -1.95
N ALA A 45 9.95 -3.33 -1.91
CA ALA A 45 11.19 -3.39 -2.65
C ALA A 45 11.61 -4.82 -2.99
N ALA A 46 12.23 -5.01 -4.14
CA ALA A 46 12.93 -6.25 -4.45
C ALA A 46 14.25 -6.34 -3.62
N PRO A 47 14.76 -7.55 -3.34
CA PRO A 47 16.05 -7.73 -2.66
C PRO A 47 17.17 -6.89 -3.29
N GLY A 48 17.85 -6.07 -2.49
CA GLY A 48 18.97 -5.22 -2.94
C GLY A 48 18.61 -4.01 -3.82
N SER A 49 17.32 -3.83 -4.16
CA SER A 49 16.87 -2.65 -4.90
C SER A 49 16.88 -1.39 -4.05
N ALA A 50 16.92 -0.22 -4.69
CA ALA A 50 16.90 1.07 -3.98
C ALA A 50 15.54 1.30 -3.29
N VAL A 51 15.55 1.81 -2.06
CA VAL A 51 14.33 2.03 -1.25
C VAL A 51 14.07 3.49 -0.89
N GLY A 52 14.70 4.42 -1.58
CA GLY A 52 14.52 5.85 -1.38
C GLY A 52 15.47 6.65 -2.25
N ALA A 53 15.90 7.81 -1.75
CA ALA A 53 16.88 8.64 -2.42
C ALA A 53 18.17 7.86 -2.72
N ASP A 54 18.80 8.14 -3.87
CA ASP A 54 20.02 7.47 -4.31
C ASP A 54 21.22 7.73 -3.39
N THR A 55 21.15 8.81 -2.60
CA THR A 55 22.20 9.22 -1.67
C THR A 55 21.61 9.55 -0.30
N LEU A 56 22.24 8.99 0.74
CA LEU A 56 22.04 9.45 2.11
C LEU A 56 22.93 10.69 2.35
N PRO A 57 22.62 11.53 3.36
CA PRO A 57 23.51 12.61 3.76
C PRO A 57 24.95 12.12 3.99
N ALA A 58 25.93 12.96 3.72
CA ALA A 58 27.35 12.59 3.90
C ALA A 58 27.61 12.10 5.34
N GLY A 59 28.26 10.94 5.45
CA GLY A 59 28.54 10.31 6.75
C GLY A 59 27.37 9.53 7.37
N ALA A 60 26.20 9.52 6.72
CA ALA A 60 25.06 8.72 7.18
C ALA A 60 25.10 7.28 6.67
N SER A 61 24.50 6.37 7.44
CA SER A 61 24.18 5.00 7.03
C SER A 61 22.74 4.65 7.42
N ALA A 62 22.15 3.68 6.74
CA ALA A 62 20.86 3.12 7.06
C ALA A 62 21.04 1.73 7.68
N THR A 63 20.45 1.52 8.85
CA THR A 63 20.33 0.21 9.48
C THR A 63 18.91 -0.31 9.32
N PHE A 64 18.81 -1.52 8.80
CA PHE A 64 17.59 -2.29 8.68
C PHE A 64 17.59 -3.38 9.73
N SER A 65 16.51 -3.51 10.52
CA SER A 65 16.41 -4.55 11.54
C SER A 65 15.09 -5.33 11.48
N SER A 66 15.18 -6.64 11.73
CA SER A 66 14.04 -7.56 11.80
C SER A 66 14.37 -8.70 12.77
N GLY A 67 13.80 -8.65 13.97
CA GLY A 67 14.14 -9.59 15.05
C GLY A 67 15.65 -9.55 15.35
N ASN A 68 16.32 -10.70 15.29
CA ASN A 68 17.76 -10.81 15.50
C ASN A 68 18.60 -10.52 14.24
N SER A 69 17.97 -10.22 13.11
CA SER A 69 18.67 -9.86 11.88
C SER A 69 18.84 -8.34 11.81
N SER A 70 20.03 -7.88 11.47
CA SER A 70 20.33 -6.48 11.20
C SER A 70 21.26 -6.37 10.00
N ASP A 71 21.04 -5.37 9.15
CA ASP A 71 21.89 -5.03 8.01
C ASP A 71 22.14 -3.53 8.02
N THR A 72 23.37 -3.08 7.74
CA THR A 72 23.72 -1.66 7.71
C THR A 72 24.44 -1.32 6.43
N SER A 73 23.94 -0.31 5.73
CA SER A 73 24.45 0.09 4.43
C SER A 73 24.56 1.61 4.33
N ARG A 74 25.58 2.10 3.62
CA ARG A 74 25.72 3.52 3.27
C ARG A 74 24.85 3.92 2.07
N VAL A 75 24.29 2.95 1.37
CA VAL A 75 23.33 3.15 0.28
C VAL A 75 21.98 2.61 0.74
N LEU A 76 20.92 3.37 0.52
CA LEU A 76 19.58 2.99 0.95
C LEU A 76 19.00 1.91 0.02
N ARG A 77 19.37 0.66 0.29
CA ARG A 77 18.93 -0.54 -0.44
C ARG A 77 18.17 -1.48 0.48
N ALA A 78 17.17 -2.15 -0.07
CA ALA A 78 16.41 -3.17 0.64
C ALA A 78 17.36 -4.30 1.06
N PRO A 79 17.24 -4.84 2.29
CA PRO A 79 17.96 -6.03 2.70
C PRO A 79 17.73 -7.17 1.71
N GLN A 80 18.76 -7.99 1.49
CA GLN A 80 18.68 -9.15 0.58
C GLN A 80 17.69 -10.21 1.08
N LYS A 81 17.53 -10.31 2.40
CA LYS A 81 16.63 -11.27 3.02
C LYS A 81 15.19 -10.74 3.01
N ILE A 82 14.28 -11.63 2.63
CA ILE A 82 12.83 -11.38 2.58
C ILE A 82 12.32 -11.06 3.98
N GLY A 83 11.40 -10.11 4.09
CA GLY A 83 10.74 -9.80 5.35
C GLY A 83 10.38 -8.32 5.51
N VAL A 84 9.91 -8.00 6.71
CA VAL A 84 9.54 -6.66 7.14
C VAL A 84 10.67 -6.10 7.99
N TRP A 85 11.23 -4.97 7.58
CA TRP A 85 12.40 -4.36 8.19
C TRP A 85 12.07 -2.99 8.74
N LYS A 86 12.44 -2.74 10.01
CA LYS A 86 12.46 -1.40 10.58
C LYS A 86 13.68 -0.65 10.05
N LEU A 87 13.53 0.65 9.81
CA LEU A 87 14.60 1.51 9.31
C LEU A 87 15.08 2.47 10.40
N ALA A 88 16.40 2.57 10.57
CA ALA A 88 17.05 3.61 11.34
C ALA A 88 18.15 4.27 10.49
N ILE A 89 18.35 5.57 10.67
CA ILE A 89 19.45 6.32 10.07
C ILE A 89 20.48 6.62 11.14
N ASN A 90 21.74 6.26 10.88
CA ASN A 90 22.87 6.52 11.76
C ASN A 90 23.75 7.62 11.15
N MET A 91 24.32 8.46 11.99
CA MET A 91 25.30 9.48 11.60
C MET A 91 26.25 9.73 12.78
N GLY A 92 27.52 9.35 12.62
CA GLY A 92 28.46 9.30 13.74
C GLY A 92 27.95 8.37 14.85
N ASN A 93 27.87 8.89 16.08
CA ASN A 93 27.38 8.15 17.25
C ASN A 93 25.85 8.26 17.47
N ALA A 94 25.15 9.02 16.63
CA ALA A 94 23.72 9.22 16.77
C ALA A 94 22.94 8.26 15.86
N VAL A 95 21.77 7.83 16.35
CA VAL A 95 20.85 6.92 15.65
C VAL A 95 19.44 7.49 15.76
N ARG A 96 18.74 7.61 14.63
CA ARG A 96 17.33 8.00 14.56
C ARG A 96 16.51 6.95 13.84
N SER A 97 15.62 6.30 14.58
CA SER A 97 14.64 5.39 14.02
C SER A 97 13.63 6.17 13.17
N VAL A 98 13.31 5.64 11.99
CA VAL A 98 12.15 6.09 11.22
C VAL A 98 10.93 5.38 11.80
N SER A 99 10.33 6.00 12.81
CA SER A 99 9.19 5.42 13.51
C SER A 99 8.00 5.19 12.57
N ASP A 100 7.24 4.14 12.85
CA ASP A 100 6.03 3.77 12.11
C ASP A 100 6.24 3.62 10.59
N PHE A 101 7.46 3.26 10.17
CA PHE A 101 7.75 2.99 8.77
C PHE A 101 8.52 1.68 8.59
N SER A 102 8.07 0.87 7.63
CA SER A 102 8.66 -0.43 7.33
C SER A 102 9.14 -0.54 5.88
N ILE A 103 10.28 -1.19 5.69
CA ILE A 103 10.78 -1.61 4.38
C ILE A 103 10.44 -3.09 4.23
N ILE A 104 9.65 -3.43 3.21
CA ILE A 104 9.18 -4.79 2.97
C ILE A 104 9.95 -5.33 1.76
N THR A 105 10.90 -6.22 2.02
CA THR A 105 11.63 -6.93 0.97
C THR A 105 10.74 -8.06 0.46
N GLN A 106 10.37 -7.98 -0.82
CA GLN A 106 9.46 -8.91 -1.48
C GLN A 106 10.16 -10.20 -1.91
N LYS A 107 9.46 -11.33 -1.75
CA LYS A 107 9.87 -12.59 -2.34
C LYS A 107 9.75 -12.49 -3.87
N PRO A 108 10.81 -12.78 -4.65
CA PRO A 108 10.77 -12.67 -6.10
C PRO A 108 9.70 -13.56 -6.75
N ALA A 109 9.12 -13.11 -7.86
CA ALA A 109 8.10 -13.88 -8.59
C ALA A 109 8.60 -15.23 -9.12
N SER A 110 9.91 -15.38 -9.31
CA SER A 110 10.55 -16.66 -9.69
C SER A 110 10.36 -17.77 -8.66
N GLU A 111 10.00 -17.44 -7.41
CA GLU A 111 9.67 -18.42 -6.39
C GLU A 111 8.31 -19.08 -6.61
N ASN A 112 7.43 -18.47 -7.41
CA ASN A 112 6.19 -19.10 -7.84
C ASN A 112 6.49 -20.18 -8.89
N ARG A 113 6.47 -21.44 -8.45
CA ARG A 113 6.73 -22.61 -9.29
C ARG A 113 5.45 -23.39 -9.50
N ALA A 114 4.99 -23.45 -10.75
CA ALA A 114 3.75 -24.13 -11.14
C ALA A 114 2.51 -23.63 -10.36
N GLY A 115 2.41 -22.32 -10.15
CA GLY A 115 1.24 -21.69 -9.52
C GLY A 115 1.21 -21.79 -8.00
N LYS A 116 2.33 -22.05 -7.33
CA LYS A 116 2.44 -22.08 -5.87
C LYS A 116 3.79 -21.60 -5.38
N ILE A 117 3.82 -21.13 -4.13
CA ILE A 117 5.05 -20.91 -3.35
C ILE A 117 4.93 -21.74 -2.09
N GLY A 118 5.79 -22.76 -1.95
CA GLY A 118 5.64 -23.77 -0.90
C GLY A 118 4.29 -24.48 -1.02
N LEU A 119 3.48 -24.40 0.04
CA LEU A 119 2.13 -24.99 0.11
C LEU A 119 1.02 -24.01 -0.30
N TYR A 120 1.33 -22.72 -0.44
CA TYR A 120 0.34 -21.69 -0.76
C TYR A 120 0.13 -21.61 -2.26
N PHE A 121 -1.11 -21.83 -2.69
CA PHE A 121 -1.50 -21.73 -4.07
C PHE A 121 -1.76 -20.29 -4.47
N ILE A 122 -1.14 -19.88 -5.57
CA ILE A 122 -1.32 -18.57 -6.19
C ILE A 122 -2.07 -18.72 -7.53
N GLY A 123 -1.81 -19.79 -8.26
CA GLY A 123 -2.22 -19.92 -9.65
C GLY A 123 -1.34 -19.10 -10.59
N ASN A 124 -1.80 -18.96 -11.84
CA ASN A 124 -1.07 -18.30 -12.91
C ASN A 124 -1.87 -17.10 -13.40
N TRP A 125 -1.21 -15.95 -13.54
CA TRP A 125 -1.82 -14.79 -14.19
C TRP A 125 -2.21 -15.15 -15.63
N PRO A 126 -3.36 -14.66 -16.11
CA PRO A 126 -3.77 -14.88 -17.50
C PRO A 126 -2.69 -14.40 -18.48
N ARG A 127 -2.55 -15.12 -19.60
CA ARG A 127 -1.73 -14.63 -20.72
C ARG A 127 -2.30 -13.31 -21.22
N ARG A 128 -1.41 -12.34 -21.48
CA ARG A 128 -1.78 -11.03 -22.02
C ARG A 128 -2.53 -11.22 -23.36
N GLY A 129 -3.78 -10.75 -23.41
CA GLY A 129 -4.57 -10.66 -24.64
C GLY A 129 -4.18 -9.43 -25.49
N LYS A 130 -5.03 -9.03 -26.44
CA LYS A 130 -4.84 -7.79 -27.22
C LYS A 130 -4.62 -6.59 -26.27
N THR A 131 -3.74 -5.68 -26.67
CA THR A 131 -3.21 -4.53 -25.90
C THR A 131 -4.25 -3.92 -24.96
N PRO A 132 -4.21 -4.26 -23.65
CA PRO A 132 -5.18 -3.71 -22.71
C PRO A 132 -4.90 -2.22 -22.47
N LYS A 133 -5.95 -1.44 -22.17
CA LYS A 133 -5.83 -0.02 -21.76
C LYS A 133 -5.10 0.16 -20.42
N ALA A 134 -5.01 -0.90 -19.60
CA ALA A 134 -4.31 -0.93 -18.32
C ALA A 134 -3.05 -1.79 -18.40
N ASP A 135 -2.15 -1.65 -17.42
CA ASP A 135 -1.03 -2.57 -17.28
C ASP A 135 -1.45 -3.87 -16.59
N TYR A 136 -1.42 -4.97 -17.35
CA TYR A 136 -1.67 -6.34 -16.88
C TYR A 136 -0.37 -7.17 -16.80
N THR A 137 0.77 -6.51 -16.54
CA THR A 137 2.04 -7.20 -16.23
C THR A 137 1.90 -7.96 -14.92
N PRO A 138 2.21 -9.27 -14.88
CA PRO A 138 2.26 -10.02 -13.63
C PRO A 138 3.21 -9.36 -12.62
N PRO A 139 2.90 -9.46 -11.32
CA PRO A 139 3.72 -8.85 -10.27
C PRO A 139 5.13 -9.45 -10.26
N SER A 140 6.13 -8.59 -10.04
CA SER A 140 7.54 -8.99 -9.98
C SER A 140 7.94 -9.68 -8.67
N GLY A 141 7.08 -9.63 -7.66
CA GLY A 141 7.31 -10.25 -6.37
C GLY A 141 6.08 -10.19 -5.45
N PHE A 142 6.22 -10.83 -4.29
CA PHE A 142 5.18 -11.03 -3.31
C PHE A 142 5.64 -10.58 -1.93
N ILE A 143 4.76 -9.96 -1.17
CA ILE A 143 4.95 -9.78 0.27
C ILE A 143 4.67 -11.12 0.94
N GLU A 144 5.64 -11.65 1.70
CA GLU A 144 5.44 -12.84 2.54
C GLU A 144 4.75 -12.43 3.85
N VAL A 145 3.52 -12.90 4.04
CA VAL A 145 2.69 -12.59 5.20
C VAL A 145 2.62 -13.81 6.10
N THR A 146 3.05 -13.65 7.35
CA THR A 146 3.07 -14.66 8.40
C THR A 146 2.09 -14.28 9.53
N PRO A 147 1.72 -15.21 10.42
CA PRO A 147 0.90 -14.87 11.58
C PRO A 147 1.48 -13.73 12.43
N GLU A 148 2.81 -13.64 12.50
CA GLU A 148 3.55 -12.65 13.30
C GLU A 148 3.56 -11.26 12.65
N ASN A 149 3.60 -11.18 11.31
CA ASN A 149 3.77 -9.91 10.59
C ASN A 149 2.48 -9.38 9.93
N GLN A 150 1.38 -10.15 9.90
CA GLN A 150 0.15 -9.78 9.19
C GLN A 150 -0.48 -8.45 9.65
N ASN A 151 -0.15 -8.00 10.86
CA ASN A 151 -0.62 -6.72 11.42
C ASN A 151 0.27 -5.52 11.05
N THR A 152 1.32 -5.71 10.23
CA THR A 152 2.17 -4.62 9.75
C THR A 152 1.31 -3.56 9.04
N GLN A 153 1.45 -2.30 9.48
CA GLN A 153 0.75 -1.18 8.86
C GLN A 153 1.32 -0.89 7.47
N LEU A 154 0.41 -0.69 6.52
CA LEU A 154 0.70 -0.16 5.19
C LEU A 154 0.44 1.35 5.16
N SER A 155 -0.55 1.80 5.92
CA SER A 155 -0.86 3.21 6.18
C SER A 155 -1.55 3.36 7.54
N ASP A 156 -2.09 4.55 7.83
CA ASP A 156 -2.79 4.83 9.09
C ASP A 156 -4.01 3.92 9.32
N HIS A 157 -4.81 3.65 8.28
CA HIS A 157 -6.03 2.83 8.38
C HIS A 157 -5.84 1.38 7.95
N PHE A 158 -4.78 1.06 7.20
CA PHE A 158 -4.65 -0.21 6.50
C PHE A 158 -3.46 -1.05 6.95
N ARG A 159 -3.67 -2.36 7.12
CA ARG A 159 -2.67 -3.38 7.45
C ARG A 159 -2.57 -4.42 6.35
N MET A 160 -1.47 -5.18 6.32
CA MET A 160 -1.29 -6.26 5.32
C MET A 160 -2.45 -7.25 5.31
N ARG A 161 -2.91 -7.69 6.48
CA ARG A 161 -3.97 -8.69 6.62
C ARG A 161 -5.29 -8.28 5.95
N ASP A 162 -5.57 -6.98 5.88
CA ASP A 162 -6.85 -6.47 5.39
C ASP A 162 -7.01 -6.75 3.88
N PHE A 163 -5.90 -7.01 3.18
CA PHE A 163 -5.89 -7.26 1.74
C PHE A 163 -5.65 -8.73 1.38
N LEU A 164 -5.65 -9.65 2.35
CA LEU A 164 -5.41 -11.06 2.09
C LEU A 164 -6.62 -11.72 1.38
N PRO A 165 -6.36 -12.66 0.46
CA PRO A 165 -7.41 -13.53 -0.08
C PRO A 165 -8.08 -14.36 1.04
N HIS A 166 -9.37 -14.64 0.86
CA HIS A 166 -10.18 -15.35 1.86
C HIS A 166 -10.14 -16.89 1.73
N ASP A 167 -9.39 -17.44 0.77
CA ASP A 167 -9.15 -18.87 0.63
C ASP A 167 -7.92 -19.33 1.45
N GLN A 168 -7.77 -20.67 1.55
CA GLN A 168 -6.59 -21.29 2.16
C GLN A 168 -6.32 -20.80 3.59
N ALA A 169 -7.36 -20.68 4.43
CA ALA A 169 -7.29 -20.07 5.77
C ALA A 169 -6.14 -20.62 6.64
N ASN A 170 -5.89 -21.92 6.58
CA ASN A 170 -4.91 -22.63 7.43
C ASN A 170 -3.52 -22.79 6.80
N VAL A 171 -3.26 -22.18 5.64
CA VAL A 171 -1.97 -22.27 4.94
C VAL A 171 -1.15 -21.01 5.19
N TRP A 172 0.06 -21.18 5.74
CA TRP A 172 1.01 -20.12 6.02
C TRP A 172 2.43 -20.51 5.54
N PRO A 173 3.27 -19.53 5.16
CA PRO A 173 2.94 -18.11 4.97
C PRO A 173 1.99 -17.89 3.78
N LYS A 174 1.29 -16.76 3.80
CA LYS A 174 0.47 -16.25 2.69
C LYS A 174 1.30 -15.28 1.85
N TYR A 175 0.84 -15.00 0.64
CA TYR A 175 1.54 -14.10 -0.30
C TYR A 175 0.59 -13.03 -0.82
N LEU A 176 1.00 -11.77 -0.64
CA LEU A 176 0.23 -10.58 -0.98
C LEU A 176 0.90 -9.80 -2.11
N VAL A 177 0.10 -9.30 -3.05
CA VAL A 177 0.53 -8.26 -4.00
C VAL A 177 -0.32 -7.04 -3.73
N ILE A 178 0.33 -5.90 -3.52
CA ILE A 178 -0.37 -4.64 -3.28
C ILE A 178 0.39 -3.46 -3.88
N SER A 179 -0.36 -2.55 -4.49
CA SER A 179 0.13 -1.27 -4.98
C SER A 179 0.06 -0.25 -3.86
N LEU A 180 1.18 0.38 -3.49
CA LEU A 180 1.14 1.47 -2.52
C LEU A 180 0.40 2.70 -3.05
N LYS A 181 0.26 2.87 -4.38
CA LYS A 181 -0.61 3.91 -4.95
C LYS A 181 -2.07 3.70 -4.60
N LEU A 182 -2.52 2.44 -4.54
CA LEU A 182 -3.88 2.13 -4.10
C LEU A 182 -4.06 2.53 -2.64
N ILE A 183 -3.14 2.11 -1.76
CA ILE A 183 -3.21 2.44 -0.32
C ILE A 183 -3.23 3.96 -0.12
N ASP A 184 -2.36 4.67 -0.82
CA ASP A 184 -2.25 6.13 -0.77
C ASP A 184 -3.56 6.82 -1.21
N LYS A 185 -4.15 6.33 -2.31
CA LYS A 185 -5.46 6.79 -2.78
C LYS A 185 -6.57 6.52 -1.78
N LEU A 186 -6.60 5.33 -1.18
CA LEU A 186 -7.63 4.98 -0.20
C LEU A 186 -7.56 5.93 0.99
N GLU A 187 -6.38 6.23 1.51
CA GLU A 187 -6.20 7.22 2.58
C GLU A 187 -6.73 8.61 2.21
N LEU A 188 -6.45 9.09 1.00
CA LEU A 188 -6.99 10.36 0.49
C LEU A 188 -8.51 10.34 0.35
N VAL A 189 -9.09 9.20 -0.04
CA VAL A 189 -10.56 9.02 -0.10
C VAL A 189 -11.16 9.09 1.30
N LEU A 190 -10.53 8.46 2.31
CA LEU A 190 -11.00 8.55 3.69
C LEU A 190 -10.90 9.99 4.23
N ASP A 191 -9.82 10.72 3.93
CA ASP A 191 -9.69 12.14 4.28
C ASP A 191 -10.75 13.01 3.62
N ASP A 192 -11.05 12.76 2.34
CA ASP A 192 -12.09 13.48 1.64
C ASP A 192 -13.48 13.18 2.22
N LEU A 193 -13.78 11.91 2.54
CA LEU A 193 -15.02 11.55 3.25
C LEU A 193 -15.14 12.28 4.59
N GLN A 194 -14.07 12.30 5.39
CA GLN A 194 -14.03 13.01 6.67
C GLN A 194 -14.28 14.50 6.51
N LYS A 195 -13.67 15.15 5.51
CA LYS A 195 -13.89 16.57 5.19
C LYS A 195 -15.35 16.86 4.80
N HIS A 196 -16.08 15.86 4.31
CA HIS A 196 -17.47 15.96 3.92
C HIS A 196 -18.44 15.35 4.96
N GLY A 197 -17.98 15.17 6.20
CA GLY A 197 -18.85 14.81 7.34
C GLY A 197 -19.20 13.33 7.45
N ILE A 198 -18.48 12.46 6.73
CA ILE A 198 -18.57 11.00 6.88
C ILE A 198 -17.37 10.52 7.70
N ASP A 199 -17.61 9.82 8.81
CA ASP A 199 -16.55 9.26 9.63
C ASP A 199 -15.99 7.97 9.00
N PRO A 200 -14.72 7.94 8.56
CA PRO A 200 -14.15 6.78 7.87
C PRO A 200 -13.49 5.76 8.81
N ARG A 201 -13.49 5.98 10.15
CA ARG A 201 -12.75 5.14 11.11
C ARG A 201 -13.10 3.66 11.02
N GLY A 202 -14.34 3.36 10.67
CA GLY A 202 -14.87 2.02 10.45
C GLY A 202 -14.56 1.40 9.09
N VAL A 203 -13.67 1.96 8.28
CA VAL A 203 -13.35 1.39 6.96
C VAL A 203 -13.00 -0.10 7.05
N ARG A 204 -13.55 -0.88 6.12
CA ARG A 204 -13.31 -2.30 5.92
C ARG A 204 -12.89 -2.56 4.49
N VAL A 205 -11.92 -3.44 4.32
CA VAL A 205 -11.59 -4.03 3.02
C VAL A 205 -12.36 -5.34 2.91
N MET A 206 -13.39 -5.34 2.07
CA MET A 206 -14.16 -6.56 1.79
C MET A 206 -13.37 -7.50 0.88
N SER A 207 -12.60 -6.94 -0.05
CA SER A 207 -11.70 -7.71 -0.92
C SER A 207 -10.51 -6.86 -1.31
N GLY A 208 -9.31 -7.41 -1.12
CA GLY A 208 -8.05 -6.80 -1.53
C GLY A 208 -7.40 -7.58 -2.66
N PHE A 209 -6.20 -8.09 -2.42
CA PHE A 209 -5.56 -8.96 -3.40
C PHE A 209 -6.33 -10.27 -3.57
N ARG A 210 -6.45 -10.73 -4.82
CA ARG A 210 -6.99 -12.05 -5.15
C ARG A 210 -5.92 -12.81 -5.91
N THR A 211 -5.53 -13.98 -5.42
CA THR A 211 -4.65 -14.85 -6.23
C THR A 211 -5.36 -15.21 -7.53
N PRO A 212 -4.65 -15.42 -8.66
CA PRO A 212 -5.28 -15.93 -9.87
C PRO A 212 -6.15 -17.18 -9.64
N GLN A 213 -5.72 -18.08 -8.75
CA GLN A 213 -6.51 -19.25 -8.37
C GLN A 213 -7.81 -18.86 -7.65
N TYR A 214 -7.73 -18.03 -6.62
CA TYR A 214 -8.91 -17.58 -5.87
C TYR A 214 -9.89 -16.82 -6.77
N ASN A 215 -9.37 -15.95 -7.63
CA ASN A 215 -10.15 -15.16 -8.56
C ASN A 215 -10.91 -16.03 -9.56
N ALA A 216 -10.30 -17.12 -10.07
CA ALA A 216 -10.94 -18.05 -10.98
C ALA A 216 -12.06 -18.89 -10.34
N GLY A 217 -11.93 -19.22 -9.04
CA GLY A 217 -12.87 -20.09 -8.33
C GLY A 217 -14.00 -19.38 -7.59
N GLY A 218 -13.81 -18.11 -7.19
CA GLY A 218 -14.79 -17.43 -6.33
C GLY A 218 -14.88 -15.91 -6.48
N GLY A 219 -14.14 -15.28 -7.39
CA GLY A 219 -14.05 -13.82 -7.47
C GLY A 219 -14.93 -13.16 -8.55
N GLU A 220 -15.12 -13.84 -9.68
CA GLU A 220 -15.99 -13.44 -10.79
C GLU A 220 -16.08 -14.63 -11.76
N THR A 221 -17.28 -15.17 -12.01
CA THR A 221 -17.49 -16.26 -12.98
C THR A 221 -17.91 -15.75 -14.35
N SER A 222 -18.14 -14.44 -14.49
CA SER A 222 -18.34 -13.81 -15.80
C SER A 222 -17.02 -13.74 -16.56
N GLY A 223 -17.07 -13.75 -17.90
CA GLY A 223 -15.91 -13.77 -18.82
C GLY A 223 -14.91 -12.61 -18.70
N ARG A 224 -14.97 -11.80 -17.64
CA ARG A 224 -14.05 -10.73 -17.27
C ARG A 224 -13.14 -11.07 -16.08
N ALA A 225 -13.23 -12.27 -15.50
CA ALA A 225 -12.37 -12.73 -14.41
C ALA A 225 -10.87 -12.48 -14.69
N GLY A 226 -10.43 -12.68 -15.94
CA GLY A 226 -9.05 -12.45 -16.37
C GLY A 226 -8.60 -10.98 -16.41
N LEU A 227 -9.53 -10.03 -16.27
CA LEU A 227 -9.26 -8.58 -16.27
C LEU A 227 -9.35 -7.94 -14.88
N SER A 228 -9.60 -8.74 -13.83
CA SER A 228 -9.73 -8.25 -12.47
C SER A 228 -8.45 -7.58 -11.98
N ARG A 229 -8.57 -6.31 -11.57
CA ARG A 229 -7.47 -5.51 -11.02
C ARG A 229 -7.01 -6.02 -9.64
N HIS A 230 -7.87 -6.73 -8.91
CA HIS A 230 -7.50 -7.36 -7.64
C HIS A 230 -6.32 -8.34 -7.79
N MET A 231 -6.19 -9.02 -8.93
CA MET A 231 -5.05 -9.92 -9.18
C MET A 231 -3.72 -9.21 -9.34
N TYR A 232 -3.75 -7.91 -9.61
CA TYR A 232 -2.55 -7.08 -9.83
C TYR A 232 -2.23 -6.22 -8.61
N GLY A 233 -2.99 -6.40 -7.51
CA GLY A 233 -2.77 -5.73 -6.23
C GLY A 233 -3.14 -4.24 -6.24
N ASP A 234 -3.75 -3.74 -7.30
CA ASP A 234 -4.04 -2.32 -7.47
C ASP A 234 -5.53 -1.99 -7.34
N ALA A 235 -6.34 -2.93 -6.84
CA ALA A 235 -7.76 -2.73 -6.52
C ALA A 235 -8.14 -3.20 -5.11
N SER A 236 -9.20 -2.59 -4.59
CA SER A 236 -9.85 -2.97 -3.34
C SER A 236 -11.35 -2.67 -3.39
N ASP A 237 -12.13 -3.54 -2.77
CA ASP A 237 -13.54 -3.33 -2.46
C ASP A 237 -13.64 -2.88 -1.01
N ILE A 238 -14.19 -1.69 -0.77
CA ILE A 238 -14.30 -1.11 0.57
C ILE A 238 -15.73 -0.71 0.94
N PHE A 239 -15.98 -0.65 2.25
CA PHE A 239 -17.16 -0.04 2.85
C PHE A 239 -16.80 0.58 4.21
N ILE A 240 -17.66 1.43 4.74
CA ILE A 240 -17.49 2.05 6.06
C ILE A 240 -18.48 1.39 7.03
N ASP A 241 -17.95 0.85 8.13
CA ASP A 241 -18.67 0.07 9.15
C ASP A 241 -18.23 0.55 10.54
N ASN A 242 -18.77 1.68 10.97
CA ASN A 242 -18.38 2.30 12.24
C ASN A 242 -19.01 1.61 13.45
N ASP A 243 -20.17 0.97 13.28
CA ASP A 243 -20.84 0.24 14.36
C ASP A 243 -20.36 -1.23 14.51
N GLY A 244 -19.63 -1.75 13.52
CA GLY A 244 -19.04 -3.08 13.56
C GLY A 244 -20.03 -4.20 13.26
N ASN A 245 -21.18 -3.90 12.64
CA ASN A 245 -22.20 -4.88 12.32
C ASN A 245 -21.87 -5.72 11.07
N GLY A 246 -20.80 -5.37 10.36
CA GLY A 246 -20.30 -6.10 9.18
C GLY A 246 -20.95 -5.69 7.85
N GLY A 247 -21.78 -4.66 7.86
CA GLY A 247 -22.35 -3.99 6.68
C GLY A 247 -21.88 -2.55 6.54
N MET A 248 -22.23 -1.91 5.44
CA MET A 248 -21.99 -0.46 5.27
C MET A 248 -22.95 0.33 6.17
N ASP A 249 -22.46 1.44 6.73
CA ASP A 249 -23.30 2.43 7.40
C ASP A 249 -24.16 3.22 6.39
N ASP A 250 -25.26 3.81 6.87
CA ASP A 250 -26.03 4.83 6.14
C ASP A 250 -25.21 6.14 6.10
N LEU A 251 -24.44 6.31 5.03
CA LEU A 251 -23.51 7.43 4.83
C LEU A 251 -24.25 8.69 4.42
N ASN A 252 -25.38 8.55 3.72
CA ASN A 252 -26.15 9.68 3.21
C ASN A 252 -27.22 10.19 4.21
N LYS A 253 -27.47 9.43 5.28
CA LYS A 253 -28.42 9.70 6.39
C LYS A 253 -29.88 9.73 5.94
N ASP A 254 -30.25 8.92 4.96
CA ASP A 254 -31.63 8.81 4.46
C ASP A 254 -32.45 7.70 5.15
N GLY A 255 -31.83 6.95 6.06
CA GLY A 255 -32.42 5.85 6.82
C GLY A 255 -32.36 4.50 6.11
N ARG A 256 -31.62 4.39 5.00
CA ARG A 256 -31.42 3.14 4.26
C ARG A 256 -29.94 2.87 4.05
N VAL A 257 -29.60 1.60 3.91
CA VAL A 257 -28.24 1.15 3.53
C VAL A 257 -28.32 0.55 2.14
N ASP A 258 -27.92 1.31 1.12
CA ASP A 258 -28.00 0.91 -0.28
C ASP A 258 -26.88 1.51 -1.18
N ILE A 259 -27.06 1.48 -2.49
CA ILE A 259 -26.08 2.00 -3.46
C ILE A 259 -25.89 3.52 -3.35
N GLY A 260 -26.85 4.24 -2.77
CA GLY A 260 -26.76 5.66 -2.44
C GLY A 260 -25.57 5.97 -1.54
N ASP A 261 -25.28 5.09 -0.58
CA ASP A 261 -24.14 5.22 0.34
C ASP A 261 -22.81 5.03 -0.39
N ALA A 262 -22.72 3.99 -1.22
CA ALA A 262 -21.56 3.73 -2.06
C ALA A 262 -21.25 4.92 -3.01
N ARG A 263 -22.26 5.68 -3.43
CA ARG A 263 -22.08 6.88 -4.25
C ARG A 263 -21.33 8.01 -3.53
N PHE A 264 -21.36 8.08 -2.20
CA PHE A 264 -20.55 9.06 -1.46
C PHE A 264 -19.07 8.74 -1.55
N ILE A 265 -18.71 7.46 -1.46
CA ILE A 265 -17.33 6.99 -1.68
C ILE A 265 -16.90 7.28 -3.12
N LEU A 266 -17.75 7.00 -4.11
CA LEU A 266 -17.50 7.35 -5.51
C LEU A 266 -17.27 8.86 -5.71
N ALA A 267 -18.07 9.72 -5.06
CA ALA A 267 -17.91 11.16 -5.14
C ALA A 267 -16.55 11.61 -4.56
N ALA A 268 -16.12 11.00 -3.45
CA ALA A 268 -14.80 11.23 -2.87
C ALA A 268 -13.68 10.78 -3.81
N VAL A 269 -13.80 9.60 -4.43
CA VAL A 269 -12.83 9.12 -5.44
C VAL A 269 -12.69 10.10 -6.60
N ASN A 270 -13.79 10.65 -7.12
CA ASN A 270 -13.73 11.62 -8.21
C ASN A 270 -12.99 12.91 -7.82
N ARG A 271 -13.19 13.42 -6.59
CA ARG A 271 -12.46 14.60 -6.09
C ARG A 271 -10.98 14.29 -5.90
N VAL A 272 -10.66 13.14 -5.31
CA VAL A 272 -9.27 12.69 -5.10
C VAL A 272 -8.55 12.53 -6.44
N GLU A 273 -9.14 11.87 -7.43
CA GLU A 273 -8.50 11.70 -8.74
C GLU A 273 -8.30 13.03 -9.49
N ALA A 274 -9.20 13.99 -9.30
CA ALA A 274 -9.04 15.34 -9.88
C ALA A 274 -7.87 16.10 -9.23
N ALA A 275 -7.67 15.96 -7.91
CA ALA A 275 -6.57 16.58 -7.19
C ALA A 275 -5.24 15.81 -7.32
N HIS A 276 -5.30 14.50 -7.54
CA HIS A 276 -4.16 13.58 -7.57
C HIS A 276 -4.18 12.72 -8.86
N PRO A 277 -3.89 13.31 -10.04
CA PRO A 277 -3.99 12.59 -11.32
C PRO A 277 -3.09 11.37 -11.44
N SER A 278 -2.03 11.28 -10.62
CA SER A 278 -1.09 10.16 -10.58
C SER A 278 -1.71 8.86 -10.03
N LEU A 279 -2.85 8.98 -9.32
CA LEU A 279 -3.59 7.91 -8.65
C LEU A 279 -4.89 7.52 -9.38
N ILE A 280 -5.07 7.96 -10.62
CA ILE A 280 -6.30 7.73 -11.39
C ILE A 280 -6.57 6.25 -11.64
N GLY A 281 -7.85 5.85 -11.59
CA GLY A 281 -8.25 4.48 -11.91
C GLY A 281 -9.77 4.27 -11.98
N GLY A 282 -10.17 3.02 -11.81
CA GLY A 282 -11.56 2.60 -11.79
C GLY A 282 -12.23 2.84 -10.45
N CYS A 283 -13.54 3.10 -10.49
CA CYS A 283 -14.40 3.13 -9.33
C CYS A 283 -15.76 2.53 -9.70
N GLY A 284 -16.19 1.49 -9.01
CA GLY A 284 -17.47 0.82 -9.25
C GLY A 284 -18.32 0.81 -7.99
N VAL A 285 -19.62 1.06 -8.10
CA VAL A 285 -20.54 0.99 -6.95
C VAL A 285 -21.43 -0.24 -7.07
N TYR A 286 -21.57 -0.99 -5.98
CA TYR A 286 -22.27 -2.26 -5.97
C TYR A 286 -23.42 -2.24 -4.97
N VAL A 287 -24.57 -2.75 -5.39
CA VAL A 287 -25.74 -2.97 -4.54
C VAL A 287 -25.47 -4.10 -3.54
N ALA A 288 -26.22 -4.10 -2.44
CA ALA A 288 -26.29 -5.25 -1.54
C ALA A 288 -26.81 -6.50 -2.26
N THR A 289 -26.35 -7.66 -1.82
CA THR A 289 -26.86 -8.98 -2.20
C THR A 289 -27.13 -9.80 -0.94
N SER A 290 -27.57 -11.06 -1.10
CA SER A 290 -27.66 -11.98 0.03
C SER A 290 -26.30 -12.35 0.64
N ALA A 291 -25.20 -12.10 -0.07
CA ALA A 291 -23.86 -12.47 0.38
C ALA A 291 -23.10 -11.30 1.04
N HIS A 292 -23.44 -10.04 0.72
CA HIS A 292 -22.74 -8.86 1.23
C HIS A 292 -23.61 -7.60 1.15
N GLY A 293 -23.31 -6.60 1.97
CA GLY A 293 -23.89 -5.24 1.87
C GLY A 293 -23.41 -4.47 0.63
N PRO A 294 -23.84 -3.21 0.45
CA PRO A 294 -23.29 -2.37 -0.62
C PRO A 294 -21.81 -2.10 -0.37
N PHE A 295 -21.04 -1.90 -1.43
CA PHE A 295 -19.61 -1.60 -1.35
C PHE A 295 -19.14 -0.80 -2.56
N THR A 296 -17.93 -0.25 -2.47
CA THR A 296 -17.28 0.48 -3.57
C THR A 296 -15.97 -0.18 -3.95
N HIS A 297 -15.88 -0.59 -5.22
CA HIS A 297 -14.61 -0.97 -5.86
C HIS A 297 -13.81 0.28 -6.15
N ILE A 298 -12.52 0.29 -5.83
CA ILE A 298 -11.56 1.35 -6.16
C ILE A 298 -10.27 0.71 -6.68
N ASP A 299 -9.69 1.26 -7.76
CA ASP A 299 -8.36 0.86 -8.20
C ASP A 299 -7.52 2.01 -8.76
N THR A 300 -6.28 1.69 -9.16
CA THR A 300 -5.30 2.62 -9.74
C THR A 300 -4.84 2.19 -11.14
N ARG A 301 -5.78 1.69 -11.97
CA ARG A 301 -5.50 1.15 -13.32
C ARG A 301 -4.93 2.15 -14.34
N GLY A 302 -4.80 3.43 -14.00
CA GLY A 302 -4.20 4.46 -14.84
C GLY A 302 -5.15 5.16 -15.81
N TYR A 303 -6.45 4.88 -15.75
CA TYR A 303 -7.48 5.61 -16.50
C TYR A 303 -8.83 5.53 -15.79
N PRO A 304 -9.71 6.53 -15.96
CA PRO A 304 -11.01 6.55 -15.32
C PRO A 304 -11.94 5.50 -15.93
N ALA A 305 -12.64 4.79 -15.07
CA ALA A 305 -13.73 3.88 -15.43
C ALA A 305 -14.77 3.87 -14.30
N ARG A 306 -16.05 3.94 -14.64
CA ARG A 306 -17.17 4.00 -13.69
C ARG A 306 -18.24 3.01 -14.08
N TRP A 307 -18.78 2.27 -13.12
CA TRP A 307 -19.86 1.31 -13.32
C TRP A 307 -20.68 1.13 -12.04
#